data_AF-A0AAE4AX40-F1
#
_entry.id   AF-A0AAE4AX40-F1
#
_cell.length_a   1.000
_cell.length_b   1.000
_cell.length_c   1.000
_cell.angle_alpha   90.00
_cell.angle_beta   90.00
_cell.angle_gamma   90.00
#
_symmetry.space_group_name_H-M   'P 1'
#
loop_
_entity.id
_entity.type
_entity.pdbx_description
1 polymer ?
#
loop_
_entity_poly.entity_id
_entity_poly.type
_entity_poly.pdbx_seq_one_letter_code
_entity_poly.pdbx_strand_id
1 'polypeptide(L)'
;MAVAADGTCAGGGLAVAPHDGVSELAGIAVRPAFRRRGLAAAITAGITARLHAAGADVPWLEATGPDSGRIYERLGYRAAGERLYLALAG
;
A
#
# COMPACT_ATOMS: atom_id res chain seq x y z
N MET A 1 10.93 -0.47 1.09
CA MET A 1 11.27 -0.57 2.52
C MET A 1 11.67 0.80 3.05
N ALA A 2 11.29 1.15 4.28
CA ALA A 2 11.77 2.31 5.00
C ALA A 2 12.77 1.86 6.07
N VAL A 3 13.92 2.52 6.14
CA VAL A 3 15.05 2.15 7.01
C VAL A 3 15.45 3.38 7.83
N ALA A 4 15.70 3.20 9.13
CA ALA A 4 16.21 4.25 10.00
C ALA A 4 17.72 4.47 9.80
N ALA A 5 18.28 5.54 10.36
CA ALA A 5 19.68 5.91 10.16
C ALA A 5 20.67 4.85 10.68
N ASP A 6 20.26 4.05 11.66
CA ASP A 6 21.02 2.94 12.24
C ASP A 6 20.87 1.62 11.44
N GLY A 7 20.18 1.65 10.29
CA GLY A 7 19.92 0.46 9.47
C GLY A 7 18.70 -0.36 9.93
N THR A 8 18.03 0.02 11.02
CA THR A 8 16.84 -0.70 11.49
C THR A 8 15.70 -0.57 10.47
N CYS A 9 15.10 -1.70 10.09
CA CYS A 9 13.88 -1.69 9.28
C CYS A 9 12.73 -1.05 10.07
N ALA A 10 12.20 0.07 9.54
CA ALA A 10 11.11 0.82 10.14
C ALA A 10 9.74 0.42 9.58
N GLY A 11 9.70 -0.07 8.33
CA GLY A 11 8.47 -0.48 7.67
C GLY A 11 8.67 -0.92 6.23
N GLY A 12 7.62 -1.44 5.63
CA GLY A 12 7.65 -1.98 4.28
C GLY A 12 6.27 -2.09 3.65
N GLY A 13 6.30 -2.63 2.45
CA GLY A 13 5.17 -2.84 1.55
C GLY A 13 5.69 -3.54 0.31
N LEU A 14 4.78 -4.18 -0.41
CA LEU A 14 5.07 -4.87 -1.66
C LEU A 14 4.04 -4.54 -2.71
N ALA A 15 4.34 -4.88 -3.95
CA ALA A 15 3.37 -4.90 -5.03
C ALA A 15 3.63 -6.11 -5.91
N VAL A 16 2.59 -6.57 -6.59
CA VAL A 16 2.72 -7.53 -7.68
C VAL A 16 3.21 -6.81 -8.95
N ALA A 17 3.71 -7.57 -9.93
CA ALA A 17 4.04 -6.99 -11.23
C ALA A 17 2.74 -6.52 -11.93
N PRO A 18 2.75 -5.39 -12.66
CA PRO A 18 1.59 -4.95 -13.41
C PRO A 18 1.13 -5.98 -14.44
N HIS A 19 -0.18 -6.15 -14.56
CA HIS A 19 -0.83 -6.96 -15.60
C HIS A 19 -2.00 -6.17 -16.18
N ASP A 20 -2.04 -6.00 -17.50
CA ASP A 20 -3.04 -5.17 -18.21
C ASP A 20 -3.23 -3.76 -17.59
N GLY A 21 -2.12 -3.11 -17.23
CA GLY A 21 -2.14 -1.78 -16.62
C GLY A 21 -2.63 -1.76 -15.16
N VAL A 22 -2.94 -2.90 -14.55
CA VAL A 22 -3.44 -2.96 -13.16
C VAL A 22 -2.41 -3.63 -12.26
N SER A 23 -2.27 -3.14 -11.02
CA SER A 23 -1.40 -3.76 -10.03
C SER A 23 -1.88 -3.53 -8.61
N GLU A 24 -1.84 -4.58 -7.78
CA GLU A 24 -2.09 -4.48 -6.34
C GLU A 24 -0.80 -4.11 -5.60
N LEU A 25 -0.90 -3.15 -4.68
CA LEU A 25 0.07 -2.96 -3.61
C LEU A 25 -0.54 -3.42 -2.27
N ALA A 26 0.27 -4.11 -1.49
CA ALA A 26 -0.18 -4.80 -0.28
C ALA A 26 0.90 -4.78 0.81
N GLY A 27 0.54 -5.30 1.99
CA GLY A 27 1.49 -5.49 3.09
C GLY A 27 2.08 -4.20 3.64
N ILE A 28 1.39 -3.06 3.51
CA ILE A 28 1.86 -1.78 4.05
C ILE A 28 1.89 -1.85 5.57
N ALA A 29 3.08 -1.80 6.15
CA ALA A 29 3.26 -1.91 7.59
C ALA A 29 4.40 -1.02 8.08
N VAL A 30 4.20 -0.42 9.26
CA VAL A 30 5.20 0.36 9.99
C VAL A 30 5.30 -0.19 11.41
N ARG A 31 6.53 -0.52 11.83
CA ARG A 31 6.81 -1.03 13.18
C ARG A 31 6.37 -0.01 14.23
N PRO A 32 5.80 -0.44 15.37
CA PRO A 32 5.23 0.45 16.38
C PRO A 32 6.12 1.65 16.78
N ALA A 33 7.42 1.42 17.00
CA ALA A 33 8.39 2.44 17.39
C ALA A 33 8.57 3.59 16.36
N PHE A 34 8.18 3.37 15.10
CA PHE A 34 8.36 4.31 13.99
C PHE A 34 7.03 4.88 13.46
N ARG A 35 5.91 4.56 14.12
CA ARG A 35 4.58 5.08 13.73
C ARG A 35 4.48 6.59 13.98
N ARG A 36 3.47 7.22 13.39
CA ARG A 36 3.16 8.66 13.48
C ARG A 36 4.24 9.59 12.90
N ARG A 37 5.09 9.06 12.01
CA ARG A 37 6.16 9.81 11.31
C ARG A 37 5.94 9.92 9.79
N GLY A 38 4.71 9.68 9.31
CA GLY A 38 4.38 9.70 7.88
C GLY A 38 4.90 8.51 7.06
N LEU A 39 5.59 7.54 7.66
CA LEU A 39 6.22 6.43 6.94
C LEU A 39 5.25 5.57 6.11
N ALA A 40 4.05 5.29 6.61
CA ALA A 40 3.06 4.52 5.85
C ALA A 40 2.70 5.23 4.55
N ALA A 41 2.44 6.54 4.61
CA ALA A 41 2.14 7.35 3.43
C ALA A 41 3.32 7.38 2.44
N ALA A 42 4.54 7.57 2.95
CA ALA A 42 5.75 7.60 2.12
C ALA A 42 6.04 6.25 1.43
N ILE A 43 5.85 5.13 2.14
CA ILE A 43 5.98 3.78 1.58
C ILE A 43 4.95 3.58 0.47
N THR A 44 3.68 3.86 0.74
CA THR A 44 2.60 3.73 -0.26
C THR A 44 2.91 4.58 -1.49
N ALA A 45 3.17 5.88 -1.33
CA ALA A 45 3.48 6.77 -2.44
C ALA A 45 4.68 6.29 -3.26
N GLY A 46 5.73 5.80 -2.59
CA GLY A 46 6.92 5.26 -3.25
C GLY A 46 6.66 3.98 -4.02
N ILE A 47 5.72 3.13 -3.59
CA ILE A 47 5.30 1.94 -4.34
C ILE A 47 4.40 2.36 -5.51
N THR A 48 3.40 3.22 -5.29
CA THR A 48 2.52 3.76 -6.35
C THR A 48 3.33 4.38 -7.49
N ALA A 49 4.32 5.21 -7.17
CA ALA A 49 5.17 5.84 -8.19
C ALA A 49 5.98 4.80 -8.99
N ARG A 50 6.46 3.75 -8.34
CA ARG A 50 7.16 2.65 -9.02
C ARG A 50 6.24 1.84 -9.92
N LEU A 51 4.99 1.63 -9.50
CA LEU A 51 3.99 0.94 -10.31
C LEU A 51 3.64 1.74 -11.56
N HIS A 52 3.42 3.04 -11.45
CA HIS A 52 3.23 3.91 -12.61
C HIS A 52 4.45 3.91 -13.54
N ALA A 53 5.66 3.99 -12.98
CA ALA A 53 6.90 3.90 -13.77
C ALA A 53 7.07 2.53 -14.46
N ALA A 54 6.46 1.47 -13.92
CA ALA A 54 6.44 0.13 -14.51
C ALA A 54 5.25 -0.10 -15.47
N GLY A 55 4.46 0.93 -15.78
CA GLY A 55 3.36 0.85 -16.75
C GLY A 55 1.99 0.49 -16.16
N ALA A 56 1.82 0.54 -14.84
CA ALA A 56 0.48 0.44 -14.26
C ALA A 56 -0.28 1.77 -14.41
N ASP A 57 -1.47 1.72 -15.02
CA ASP A 57 -2.45 2.80 -15.04
C ASP A 57 -3.24 2.84 -13.72
N VAL A 58 -3.49 1.67 -13.13
CA VAL A 58 -4.34 1.50 -11.94
C VAL A 58 -3.60 0.72 -10.84
N PRO A 59 -2.79 1.41 -10.02
CA PRO A 59 -2.41 0.91 -8.71
C PRO A 59 -3.63 0.86 -7.80
N TRP A 60 -3.88 -0.28 -7.15
CA TRP A 60 -4.98 -0.45 -6.21
C TRP A 60 -4.54 -1.18 -4.95
N LEU A 61 -5.34 -1.02 -3.90
CA LEU A 61 -5.14 -1.69 -2.61
C LEU A 61 -6.47 -1.88 -1.91
N GLU A 62 -6.49 -2.76 -0.93
CA GLU A 62 -7.58 -2.83 0.03
C GLU A 62 -7.17 -2.15 1.35
N ALA A 63 -7.99 -1.23 1.83
CA ALA A 63 -7.82 -0.65 3.14
C ALA A 63 -8.41 -1.60 4.20
N THR A 64 -7.61 -1.95 5.20
CA THR A 64 -8.03 -2.83 6.30
C THR A 64 -8.89 -2.14 7.36
N GLY A 65 -9.13 -0.83 7.25
CA GLY A 65 -9.99 -0.06 8.15
C GLY A 65 -9.93 1.46 7.96
N PRO A 66 -10.74 2.24 8.70
CA PRO A 66 -10.87 3.69 8.49
C PRO A 66 -9.56 4.46 8.66
N ASP A 67 -8.72 4.03 9.61
CA ASP A 67 -7.43 4.68 9.90
C ASP A 67 -6.42 4.52 8.77
N SER A 68 -6.41 3.35 8.10
CA SER A 68 -5.58 3.13 6.92
C SER A 68 -6.19 3.81 5.69
N GLY A 69 -7.52 3.81 5.54
CA GLY A 69 -8.25 4.49 4.47
C GLY A 69 -7.87 5.97 4.32
N ARG A 70 -7.88 6.73 5.43
CA ARG A 70 -7.50 8.16 5.43
C ARG A 70 -6.08 8.43 4.94
N ILE A 71 -5.16 7.48 5.12
CA ILE A 71 -3.78 7.62 4.61
C ILE A 71 -3.79 7.56 3.08
N TYR A 72 -4.53 6.60 2.52
CA TYR A 72 -4.61 6.39 1.08
C TYR A 72 -5.38 7.50 0.38
N GLU A 73 -6.47 7.98 0.96
CA GLU A 73 -7.24 9.13 0.45
C GLU A 73 -6.37 10.38 0.29
N ARG A 74 -5.51 10.68 1.27
CA ARG A 74 -4.56 11.81 1.20
C ARG A 74 -3.51 11.67 0.09
N LEU A 75 -3.30 10.45 -0.40
CA LEU A 75 -2.40 10.16 -1.51
C LEU A 75 -3.12 10.15 -2.87
N GLY A 76 -4.42 10.47 -2.90
CA GLY A 76 -5.22 10.49 -4.12
C GLY A 76 -5.89 9.15 -4.46
N TYR A 77 -5.77 8.12 -3.61
CA TYR A 77 -6.61 6.94 -3.76
C TYR A 77 -8.07 7.30 -3.49
N ARG A 78 -8.97 6.65 -4.20
CA ARG A 78 -10.41 6.79 -4.05
C ARG A 78 -11.06 5.42 -3.97
N ALA A 79 -12.19 5.32 -3.28
CA ALA A 79 -13.01 4.13 -3.34
C ALA A 79 -13.41 3.86 -4.80
N ALA A 80 -13.19 2.62 -5.24
CA ALA A 80 -13.45 2.19 -6.62
C ALA A 80 -14.24 0.87 -6.69
N GLY A 81 -14.37 0.14 -5.57
CA GLY A 81 -15.10 -1.11 -5.48
C GLY A 81 -14.89 -1.77 -4.12
N GLU A 82 -15.53 -2.94 -3.94
CA GLU A 82 -15.41 -3.77 -2.74
C GLU A 82 -14.86 -5.14 -3.14
N ARG A 83 -13.92 -5.66 -2.35
CA ARG A 83 -13.40 -7.02 -2.51
C ARG A 83 -14.23 -7.98 -1.68
N LEU A 84 -14.80 -8.98 -2.34
CA LEU A 84 -15.57 -10.03 -1.68
C LEU A 84 -14.70 -11.27 -1.49
N TYR A 85 -14.51 -11.68 -0.25
CA TYR A 85 -13.87 -12.94 0.10
C TYR A 85 -14.95 -14.03 0.22
N LEU A 86 -14.87 -15.04 -0.65
CA LEU A 86 -15.79 -16.18 -0.67
C LEU A 86 -15.04 -17.45 -0.30
N ALA A 87 -15.69 -18.32 0.45
CA ALA A 87 -15.27 -19.69 0.67
C ALA A 87 -16.47 -20.61 0.41
N LEU A 88 -16.23 -21.78 -0.16
CA LEU A 88 -17.25 -22.81 -0.23
C LEU A 88 -17.52 -23.33 1.19
N ALA A 89 -18.79 -23.64 1.48
CA ALA A 89 -19.10 -24.41 2.67
C ALA A 89 -18.39 -25.76 2.55
N GLY A 90 -17.62 -26.11 3.59
CA GLY A 90 -16.93 -27.40 3.68
C GLY A 90 -17.89 -28.57 3.81
#